data_AF-A0A2Z4K1A5-F1
#
_entry.id   AF-A0A2Z4K1A5-F1
#
_cell.length_a   1.000
_cell.length_b   1.000
_cell.length_c   1.000
_cell.angle_alpha   90.00
_cell.angle_beta   90.00
_cell.angle_gamma   90.00
#
_symmetry.space_group_name_H-M   'P 1'
#
loop_
_entity.id
_entity.type
_entity.pdbx_description
1 polymer ?
#
loop_
_entity_poly.entity_id
_entity_poly.type
_entity_poly.pdbx_seq_one_letter_code
_entity_poly.pdbx_strand_id
1 'polypeptide(L)'
;MGTLGLAAASPIFVMLMAGSIDQDTRDHFDKIAQSVSMAPTCRQHDFVVDDAGINDWKTRAVAMAVAGGMSEPDAQALLQETIDEEYEDTKEMFEEARRTVRTRDQSERFNRRMKKTCEKLADHELSGAYFTEG
;
A
#
# COMPACT_ATOMS: atom_id res chain seq x y z
N MET A 1 -22.65 49.67 11.93
CA MET A 1 -22.48 49.03 10.60
C MET A 1 -21.75 47.73 10.85
N GLY A 2 -22.50 46.62 10.89
CA GLY A 2 -21.99 45.34 11.36
C GLY A 2 -22.21 44.23 10.34
N THR A 3 -21.50 43.12 10.60
CA THR A 3 -21.56 41.79 9.97
C THR A 3 -20.70 41.57 8.73
N LEU A 4 -19.39 41.39 8.98
CA LEU A 4 -18.62 40.30 8.39
C LEU A 4 -19.03 39.00 9.11
N GLY A 5 -19.21 37.89 8.39
CA GLY A 5 -19.25 36.58 9.05
C GLY A 5 -19.88 35.44 8.26
N LEU A 6 -19.00 34.54 7.80
CA LEU A 6 -19.21 33.09 7.68
C LEU A 6 -20.09 32.59 6.52
N ALA A 7 -19.45 32.45 5.35
CA ALA A 7 -19.80 31.36 4.45
C ALA A 7 -19.43 30.03 5.14
N ALA A 8 -20.43 29.35 5.69
CA ALA A 8 -20.29 27.98 6.14
C ALA A 8 -20.10 27.07 4.92
N ALA A 9 -18.84 26.80 4.57
CA ALA A 9 -18.49 25.70 3.69
C ALA A 9 -18.90 24.41 4.41
N SER A 10 -20.08 23.89 4.07
CA SER A 10 -20.51 22.58 4.52
C SER A 10 -19.67 21.54 3.79
N PRO A 11 -18.88 20.70 4.46
CA PRO A 11 -18.31 19.53 3.81
C PRO A 11 -19.48 18.60 3.49
N ILE A 12 -19.79 18.49 2.20
CA ILE A 12 -20.67 17.45 1.68
C ILE A 12 -19.97 16.14 2.02
N PHE A 13 -20.45 15.47 3.07
CA PHE A 13 -20.13 14.08 3.37
C PHE A 13 -20.78 13.27 2.24
N VAL A 14 -20.03 13.03 1.16
CA VAL A 14 -20.45 12.08 0.14
C VAL A 14 -20.36 10.71 0.81
N MET A 15 -21.47 10.21 1.32
CA MET A 15 -21.64 8.79 1.58
C MET A 15 -21.54 8.09 0.22
N LEU A 16 -20.33 7.71 -0.16
CA LEU A 16 -20.07 6.75 -1.21
C LEU A 16 -20.77 5.46 -0.78
N MET A 17 -21.92 5.20 -1.41
CA MET A 17 -22.47 3.86 -1.49
C MET A 17 -21.47 3.04 -2.30
N ALA A 18 -20.44 2.55 -1.62
CA ALA A 18 -19.47 1.63 -2.18
C ALA A 18 -20.25 0.41 -2.65
N GLY A 19 -20.46 0.29 -3.96
CA GLY A 19 -20.62 -1.02 -4.56
C GLY A 19 -19.45 -1.86 -4.02
N SER A 20 -19.76 -3.00 -3.43
CA SER A 20 -18.74 -3.88 -2.87
C SER A 20 -17.75 -4.20 -3.97
N ILE A 21 -16.55 -3.61 -3.90
CA ILE A 21 -15.41 -3.99 -4.71
C ILE A 21 -15.26 -5.52 -4.63
N ASP A 22 -15.11 -6.16 -5.79
CA ASP A 22 -14.97 -7.59 -5.85
C ASP A 22 -13.67 -8.04 -5.18
N GLN A 23 -13.60 -9.32 -4.82
CA GLN A 23 -12.48 -9.84 -4.05
C GLN A 23 -11.15 -9.78 -4.83
N ASP A 24 -11.17 -9.99 -6.14
CA ASP A 24 -9.96 -9.99 -6.96
C ASP A 24 -9.34 -8.59 -7.03
N THR A 25 -10.17 -7.57 -7.24
CA THR A 25 -9.71 -6.17 -7.21
C THR A 25 -9.17 -5.78 -5.83
N ARG A 26 -9.79 -6.24 -4.72
CA ARG A 26 -9.24 -6.03 -3.37
C ARG A 26 -7.89 -6.69 -3.19
N ASP A 27 -7.75 -7.96 -3.57
CA ASP A 27 -6.50 -8.71 -3.45
C ASP A 27 -5.37 -8.02 -4.23
N HIS A 28 -5.69 -7.45 -5.40
CA HIS A 28 -4.76 -6.60 -6.15
C HIS A 28 -4.38 -5.31 -5.40
N PHE A 29 -5.34 -4.57 -4.85
CA PHE A 29 -5.07 -3.31 -4.12
C PHE A 29 -4.21 -3.58 -2.88
N ASP A 30 -4.56 -4.57 -2.07
CA ASP A 30 -3.82 -4.97 -0.87
C ASP A 30 -2.39 -5.39 -1.22
N LYS A 31 -2.22 -6.19 -2.29
CA LYS A 31 -0.90 -6.66 -2.68
C LYS A 31 -0.05 -5.55 -3.29
N ILE A 32 -0.64 -4.60 -4.02
CA ILE A 32 0.05 -3.39 -4.47
C ILE A 32 0.52 -2.59 -3.26
N ALA A 33 -0.36 -2.35 -2.28
CA ALA A 33 -0.04 -1.59 -1.08
C ALA A 33 1.16 -2.19 -0.35
N GLN A 34 1.13 -3.51 -0.12
CA GLN A 34 2.24 -4.24 0.50
C GLN A 34 3.53 -4.17 -0.32
N SER A 35 3.42 -4.28 -1.65
CA SER A 35 4.58 -4.20 -2.55
C SER A 35 5.24 -2.83 -2.51
N VAL A 36 4.42 -1.78 -2.51
CA VAL A 36 4.86 -0.39 -2.49
C VAL A 36 5.47 -0.04 -1.13
N SER A 37 4.84 -0.43 -0.01
CA SER A 37 5.33 -0.14 1.34
C SER A 37 6.66 -0.84 1.67
N MET A 38 6.81 -2.09 1.21
CA MET A 38 8.00 -2.91 1.48
C MET A 38 9.13 -2.74 0.45
N ALA A 39 8.89 -2.11 -0.70
CA ALA A 39 9.90 -1.94 -1.75
C ALA A 39 11.25 -1.39 -1.24
N PRO A 40 11.31 -0.32 -0.41
CA PRO A 40 12.56 0.18 0.13
C PRO A 40 13.30 -0.83 1.02
N THR A 41 12.54 -1.63 1.79
CA THR A 41 13.07 -2.68 2.65
C THR A 41 13.62 -3.85 1.82
N CYS A 42 12.92 -4.24 0.76
CA CYS A 42 13.38 -5.33 -0.09
C CYS A 42 14.66 -4.97 -0.85
N ARG A 43 14.83 -3.71 -1.28
CA ARG A 43 16.13 -3.24 -1.82
C ARG A 43 17.28 -3.35 -0.81
N GLN A 44 17.00 -3.20 0.49
CA GLN A 44 18.01 -3.38 1.56
C GLN A 44 18.33 -4.86 1.83
N HIS A 45 17.53 -5.79 1.29
CA HIS A 45 17.67 -7.24 1.46
C HIS A 45 17.99 -7.95 0.14
N ASP A 46 18.70 -7.26 -0.76
CA ASP A 46 19.22 -7.80 -2.02
C ASP A 46 18.13 -8.21 -3.03
N PHE A 47 16.98 -7.54 -3.02
CA PHE A 47 15.99 -7.66 -4.10
C PHE A 47 16.07 -6.50 -5.08
N VAL A 48 15.99 -6.80 -6.36
CA VAL A 48 15.68 -5.84 -7.43
C VAL A 48 14.16 -5.65 -7.47
N VAL A 49 13.71 -4.40 -7.41
CA VAL A 49 12.29 -4.03 -7.43
C VAL A 49 11.98 -3.28 -8.73
N ASP A 50 10.99 -3.74 -9.48
CA ASP A 50 10.50 -3.09 -10.70
C ASP A 50 9.43 -2.03 -10.37
N ASP A 51 9.88 -0.82 -10.03
CA ASP A 51 8.99 0.30 -9.72
C ASP A 51 8.10 0.71 -10.90
N ALA A 52 8.59 0.57 -12.13
CA ALA A 52 7.81 0.90 -13.32
C ALA A 52 6.67 -0.11 -13.49
N GLY A 53 6.97 -1.41 -13.37
CA GLY A 53 5.97 -2.48 -13.40
C GLY A 53 4.92 -2.36 -12.30
N ILE A 54 5.32 -1.98 -11.08
CA ILE A 54 4.37 -1.74 -9.98
C ILE A 54 3.44 -0.55 -10.30
N ASN A 55 3.97 0.54 -10.86
CA ASN A 55 3.13 1.68 -11.26
C ASN A 55 2.15 1.32 -12.38
N ASP A 56 2.60 0.56 -13.38
CA ASP A 56 1.70 0.06 -14.44
C ASP A 56 0.64 -0.89 -13.87
N TRP A 57 1.00 -1.69 -12.87
CA TRP A 57 0.06 -2.54 -12.16
C TRP A 57 -1.01 -1.75 -11.40
N LYS A 58 -0.63 -0.65 -10.73
CA LYS A 58 -1.60 0.29 -10.12
C LYS A 58 -2.63 0.76 -11.13
N THR A 59 -2.20 1.20 -12.31
CA THR A 59 -3.11 1.65 -13.37
C THR A 59 -4.05 0.54 -13.83
N ARG A 60 -3.55 -0.69 -13.99
CA ARG A 60 -4.39 -1.84 -14.35
C ARG A 60 -5.40 -2.20 -13.28
N ALA A 61 -5.01 -2.20 -12.00
CA ALA A 61 -5.90 -2.50 -10.90
C ALA A 61 -7.03 -1.46 -10.77
N VAL A 62 -6.74 -0.17 -10.97
CA VAL A 62 -7.77 0.87 -11.07
C VAL A 62 -8.73 0.58 -12.22
N ALA A 63 -8.21 0.21 -13.40
CA ALA A 63 -9.06 -0.15 -14.53
C ALA A 63 -9.95 -1.38 -14.25
N MET A 64 -9.47 -2.35 -13.47
CA MET A 64 -10.27 -3.50 -13.00
C MET A 64 -11.42 -3.04 -12.11
N ALA A 65 -11.15 -2.18 -11.13
CA ALA A 65 -12.18 -1.61 -10.26
C ALA A 65 -13.25 -0.84 -11.05
N VAL A 66 -12.81 -0.07 -12.06
CA VAL A 66 -13.72 0.67 -12.96
C VAL A 66 -14.57 -0.28 -13.79
N ALA A 67 -13.98 -1.34 -14.33
CA ALA A 67 -14.73 -2.38 -15.04
C ALA A 67 -15.73 -3.11 -14.13
N GLY A 68 -15.42 -3.23 -12.84
CA GLY A 68 -16.30 -3.73 -11.78
C GLY A 68 -17.43 -2.77 -11.37
N GLY A 69 -17.47 -1.56 -11.93
CA GLY A 69 -18.55 -0.58 -11.73
C GLY A 69 -18.21 0.58 -10.80
N MET A 70 -16.96 0.70 -10.34
CA MET A 70 -16.50 1.87 -9.59
C MET A 70 -16.25 3.07 -10.50
N SER A 71 -16.36 4.29 -9.98
CA SER A 71 -15.85 5.46 -10.71
C SER A 71 -14.32 5.47 -10.67
N GLU A 72 -13.66 5.97 -11.71
CA GLU A 72 -12.19 6.07 -11.73
C GLU A 72 -11.64 6.88 -10.55
N PRO A 73 -12.20 8.06 -10.18
CA PRO A 73 -11.75 8.81 -9.01
C PRO A 73 -11.86 8.01 -7.70
N ASP A 74 -12.96 7.28 -7.49
CA ASP A 74 -13.15 6.50 -6.27
C ASP A 74 -12.18 5.31 -6.22
N ALA A 75 -11.92 4.65 -7.36
CA ALA A 75 -10.96 3.56 -7.45
C ALA A 75 -9.53 4.02 -7.18
N GLN A 76 -9.14 5.20 -7.70
CA GLN A 76 -7.84 5.80 -7.41
C GLN A 76 -7.73 6.20 -5.94
N ALA A 77 -8.78 6.81 -5.38
CA ALA A 77 -8.81 7.21 -3.98
C ALA A 77 -8.70 5.99 -3.05
N LEU A 78 -9.46 4.94 -3.32
CA LEU A 78 -9.40 3.70 -2.55
C LEU A 78 -8.02 3.04 -2.63
N LEU A 79 -7.44 2.91 -3.82
CA LEU A 79 -6.09 2.36 -3.96
C LEU A 79 -5.05 3.19 -3.20
N GLN A 80 -5.17 4.52 -3.24
CA GLN A 80 -4.25 5.40 -2.53
C GLN A 80 -4.44 5.29 -1.01
N GLU A 81 -5.67 5.22 -0.52
CA GLU A 81 -5.99 4.99 0.89
C GLU A 81 -5.38 3.67 1.38
N THR A 82 -5.58 2.56 0.64
CA THR A 82 -4.98 1.27 0.99
C THR A 82 -3.44 1.32 1.02
N ILE A 83 -2.83 2.04 0.08
CA ILE A 83 -1.38 2.26 0.08
C ILE A 83 -0.94 3.04 1.33
N ASP A 84 -1.64 4.12 1.67
CA ASP A 84 -1.30 4.99 2.80
C ASP A 84 -1.46 4.27 4.15
N GLU A 85 -2.51 3.45 4.30
CA GLU A 85 -2.74 2.60 5.47
C GLU A 85 -1.60 1.58 5.66
N GLU A 86 -1.26 0.82 4.61
CA GLU A 86 -0.17 -0.16 4.67
C GLU A 86 1.20 0.51 4.92
N TYR A 87 1.41 1.73 4.42
CA TYR A 87 2.60 2.51 4.74
C TYR A 87 2.70 2.88 6.21
N GLU A 88 1.61 3.34 6.83
CA GLU A 88 1.59 3.65 8.26
C GLU A 88 1.77 2.38 9.12
N ASP A 89 1.16 1.26 8.75
CA ASP A 89 1.36 -0.03 9.43
C ASP A 89 2.83 -0.50 9.34
N THR A 90 3.41 -0.41 8.14
CA THR A 90 4.82 -0.76 7.90
C THR A 90 5.73 0.15 8.73
N LYS A 91 5.46 1.46 8.74
CA LYS A 91 6.20 2.44 9.52
C LYS A 91 6.10 2.18 11.01
N GLU A 92 4.90 1.90 11.55
CA GLU A 92 4.71 1.57 12.96
C GLU A 92 5.53 0.34 13.35
N MET A 93 5.55 -0.71 12.51
CA MET A 93 6.38 -1.90 12.72
C MET A 93 7.87 -1.55 12.83
N PHE A 94 8.40 -0.68 11.96
CA PHE A 94 9.80 -0.24 12.03
C PHE A 94 10.07 0.66 13.25
N GLU A 95 9.13 1.52 13.62
CA GLU A 95 9.25 2.36 14.81
C GLU A 95 9.19 1.56 16.10
N GLU A 96 8.35 0.52 16.16
CA GLU A 96 8.34 -0.46 17.24
C GLU A 96 9.67 -1.20 17.31
N ALA A 97 10.18 -1.70 16.18
CA ALA A 97 11.48 -2.36 16.13
C ALA A 97 12.60 -1.43 16.63
N ARG A 98 12.60 -0.16 16.22
CA ARG A 98 13.56 0.85 16.71
C ARG A 98 13.49 1.06 18.23
N ARG A 99 12.30 0.91 18.84
CA ARG A 99 12.09 1.05 20.28
C ARG A 99 12.45 -0.21 21.07
N THR A 100 12.32 -1.39 20.47
CA THR A 100 12.38 -2.69 21.18
C THR A 100 13.64 -3.51 20.88
N VAL A 101 14.24 -3.34 19.70
CA VAL A 101 15.49 -4.00 19.30
C VAL A 101 16.67 -3.31 19.96
N ARG A 102 17.28 -3.97 20.94
CA ARG A 102 18.41 -3.48 21.74
C ARG A 102 19.67 -4.33 21.61
N THR A 103 19.54 -5.55 21.10
CA THR A 103 20.66 -6.48 20.94
C THR A 103 20.87 -6.87 19.49
N ARG A 104 22.08 -7.34 19.19
CA ARG A 104 22.44 -7.89 17.87
C ARG A 104 21.48 -9.01 17.45
N ASP A 105 21.24 -9.97 18.34
CA ASP A 105 20.33 -11.10 18.07
C ASP A 105 18.91 -10.65 17.71
N GLN A 106 18.40 -9.61 18.38
CA GLN A 106 17.09 -9.04 18.06
C GLN A 106 17.08 -8.37 16.70
N SER A 107 18.13 -7.63 16.36
CA SER A 107 18.29 -7.00 15.04
C SER A 107 18.37 -8.04 13.92
N GLU A 108 19.14 -9.11 14.13
CA GLU A 108 19.24 -10.20 13.15
C GLU A 108 17.90 -10.94 12.97
N ARG A 109 17.12 -11.15 14.04
CA ARG A 109 15.76 -11.72 13.94
C ARG A 109 14.82 -10.82 13.16
N PHE A 110 14.87 -9.53 13.40
CA PHE A 110 14.05 -8.55 12.68
C PHE A 110 14.42 -8.52 11.20
N ASN A 111 15.71 -8.44 10.87
CA ASN A 111 16.19 -8.45 9.48
C ASN A 111 15.82 -9.76 8.75
N ARG A 112 15.92 -10.92 9.41
CA ARG A 112 15.45 -12.19 8.82
C ARG A 112 13.94 -12.19 8.57
N ARG A 113 13.15 -11.57 9.46
CA ARG A 113 11.70 -11.42 9.25
C ARG A 113 11.41 -10.56 8.03
N MET A 114 12.13 -9.44 7.89
CA MET A 114 11.97 -8.53 6.75
C MET A 114 12.37 -9.18 5.43
N LYS A 115 13.54 -9.84 5.38
CA LYS A 115 13.94 -10.64 4.20
C LYS A 115 12.87 -11.67 3.82
N LYS A 116 12.33 -12.40 4.80
CA LYS A 116 11.26 -13.38 4.55
C LYS A 116 9.98 -12.76 4.01
N THR A 117 9.66 -11.52 4.37
CA THR A 117 8.53 -10.80 3.75
C THR A 117 8.82 -10.51 2.27
N CYS A 118 10.04 -10.12 1.94
CA CYS A 118 10.44 -9.89 0.54
C CYS A 118 10.47 -11.17 -0.30
N GLU A 119 10.96 -12.29 0.25
CA GLU A 119 10.86 -13.61 -0.37
C GLU A 119 9.40 -13.96 -0.68
N LYS A 120 8.50 -13.75 0.28
CA LYS A 120 7.06 -13.97 0.06
C LYS A 120 6.48 -13.07 -1.03
N LEU A 121 6.93 -11.82 -1.15
CA LEU A 121 6.47 -10.92 -2.22
C LEU A 121 6.99 -11.39 -3.59
N ALA A 122 8.22 -11.88 -3.66
CA ALA A 122 8.81 -12.46 -4.86
C ALA A 122 8.16 -13.79 -5.28
N ASP A 123 7.71 -14.60 -4.32
CA ASP A 123 7.06 -15.88 -4.60
C ASP A 123 5.54 -15.77 -4.82
N HIS A 124 4.94 -14.60 -4.57
CA HIS A 124 3.49 -14.42 -4.65
C HIS A 124 3.01 -14.26 -6.10
N GLU A 125 1.87 -14.86 -6.44
CA GLU A 125 1.34 -14.88 -7.81
C GLU A 125 1.11 -13.48 -8.41
N LEU A 126 0.63 -12.53 -7.61
CA LEU A 126 0.36 -11.17 -8.08
C LEU A 126 1.59 -10.24 -8.13
N SER A 127 2.49 -10.36 -7.15
CA SER A 127 3.61 -9.41 -6.98
C SER A 127 4.95 -9.96 -7.46
N GLY A 128 5.09 -11.28 -7.62
CA GLY A 128 6.38 -11.93 -7.84
C GLY A 128 7.13 -11.43 -9.07
N ALA A 129 6.39 -11.05 -10.13
CA ALA A 129 6.97 -10.47 -11.33
C ALA A 129 7.75 -9.15 -11.09
N TYR A 130 7.51 -8.46 -9.98
CA TYR A 130 8.13 -7.16 -9.67
C TYR A 130 9.29 -7.25 -8.67
N PHE A 131 9.57 -8.44 -8.12
CA PHE A 131 10.62 -8.65 -7.14
C PHE A 131 11.51 -9.80 -7.57
N THR A 132 12.79 -9.53 -7.83
CA THR A 132 13.78 -10.55 -8.20
C THR A 132 14.91 -10.56 -7.19
N GLU A 133 15.28 -11.72 -6.66
CA GLU A 133 16.48 -11.84 -5.80
C GLU A 133 17.73 -11.55 -6.64
N GLY A 134 18.61 -10.69 -6.12
CA GLY A 134 19.81 -10.17 -6.78
C GLY A 134 21.07 -11.02 -6.61
#